data_AF-A0A9N8JEE9-F1
#
_entry.id   AF-A0A9N8JEE9-F1
#
_cell.length_a   1.000
_cell.length_b   1.000
_cell.length_c   1.000
_cell.angle_alpha   90.00
_cell.angle_beta   90.00
_cell.angle_gamma   90.00
#
_symmetry.space_group_name_H-M   'P 1'
#
loop_
_entity.id
_entity.type
_entity.pdbx_description
1 polymer ?
#
loop_
_entity_poly.entity_id
_entity_poly.type
_entity_poly.pdbx_seq_one_letter_code
_entity_poly.pdbx_strand_id
1 'polypeptide(L)'
;MCQLCVLNTISQSSRWPKPLEPLISDLHLLVTTAHTELRVHKTSAVTSATQDTKPSTTSTITITKAHPRTNSSLFTTLRDIKPLLELLEDERANWWNNKANERKHWRETYQEDKITKINVVNNKTVEMIEGCKARLGTFCRWSLGLEEGVEGLDEIEEEGKEVKMEG
;
A
#
# COMPACT_ATOMS: atom_id res chain seq x y z
N MET A 1 -13.06 -5.91 -7.97
CA MET A 1 -12.40 -5.49 -6.71
C MET A 1 -11.11 -4.77 -7.08
N CYS A 2 -10.83 -3.56 -6.56
CA CYS A 2 -9.57 -2.88 -6.88
C CYS A 2 -8.42 -3.41 -6.01
N GLN A 3 -7.16 -3.17 -6.39
CA GLN A 3 -6.00 -3.66 -5.62
C GLN A 3 -5.97 -3.11 -4.18
N LEU A 4 -6.44 -1.87 -3.94
CA LEU A 4 -6.58 -1.31 -2.59
C LEU A 4 -7.60 -2.09 -1.73
N CYS A 5 -8.72 -2.54 -2.30
CA CYS A 5 -9.66 -3.42 -1.58
C CYS A 5 -9.04 -4.79 -1.26
N VAL A 6 -8.09 -5.26 -2.08
CA VAL A 6 -7.35 -6.51 -1.80
C VAL A 6 -6.43 -6.33 -0.59
N LEU A 7 -5.75 -5.18 -0.45
CA LEU A 7 -5.00 -4.85 0.77
C LEU A 7 -5.89 -4.95 2.01
N ASN A 8 -7.10 -4.39 1.95
CA ASN A 8 -8.02 -4.43 3.08
C ASN A 8 -8.53 -5.85 3.38
N THR A 9 -8.67 -6.68 2.35
CA THR A 9 -9.04 -8.09 2.52
C THR A 9 -7.91 -8.87 3.21
N ILE A 10 -6.65 -8.60 2.84
CA ILE A 10 -5.48 -9.23 3.48
C ILE A 10 -5.42 -8.83 4.95
N SER A 11 -5.54 -7.53 5.27
CA SER A 11 -5.48 -7.04 6.65
C SER A 11 -6.60 -7.59 7.54
N GLN A 12 -7.75 -7.96 6.98
CA GLN A 12 -8.87 -8.54 7.72
C GLN A 12 -8.91 -10.08 7.72
N SER A 13 -8.08 -10.74 6.92
CA SER A 13 -8.16 -12.19 6.68
C SER A 13 -7.76 -13.05 7.88
N SER A 14 -7.08 -12.51 8.88
CA SER A 14 -6.59 -13.24 10.05
C SER A 14 -6.39 -12.33 11.25
N ARG A 15 -6.31 -12.95 12.43
CA ARG A 15 -6.04 -12.24 13.68
C ARG A 15 -4.55 -11.89 13.75
N TRP A 16 -4.26 -10.60 13.81
CA TRP A 16 -2.91 -10.09 14.01
C TRP A 16 -2.44 -10.29 15.45
N PRO A 17 -1.12 -10.34 15.71
CA PRO A 17 -0.63 -10.26 17.07
C PRO A 17 -1.09 -8.94 17.70
N LYS A 18 -1.55 -8.97 18.96
CA LYS A 18 -2.13 -7.81 19.65
C LYS A 18 -1.34 -6.50 19.52
N PRO A 19 0.02 -6.50 19.62
CA PRO A 19 0.78 -5.26 19.49
C PRO A 19 0.66 -4.60 18.11
N LEU A 20 0.29 -5.36 17.07
CA LEU A 20 0.12 -4.86 15.70
C LEU A 20 -1.31 -4.37 15.42
N GLU A 21 -2.30 -4.72 16.24
CA GLU A 21 -3.71 -4.34 16.02
C GLU A 21 -3.94 -2.82 15.82
N PRO A 22 -3.25 -1.91 16.53
CA PRO A 22 -3.36 -0.47 16.28
C PRO A 22 -2.92 -0.09 14.85
N LEU A 23 -1.74 -0.55 14.43
CA LEU A 23 -1.19 -0.26 13.10
C LEU A 23 -2.06 -0.81 11.97
N ILE A 24 -2.74 -1.92 12.20
CA ILE A 24 -3.69 -2.49 11.24
C ILE A 24 -4.96 -1.64 11.13
N SER A 25 -5.39 -1.03 12.23
CA SER A 25 -6.52 -0.09 12.23
C SER A 25 -6.17 1.17 11.43
N ASP A 26 -4.94 1.67 11.61
CA ASP A 26 -4.43 2.81 10.84
C ASP A 26 -4.30 2.47 9.35
N LEU A 27 -3.79 1.27 9.03
CA LEU A 27 -3.68 0.78 7.65
C LEU A 27 -5.05 0.68 6.98
N HIS A 28 -6.05 0.17 7.71
CA HIS A 28 -7.43 0.09 7.22
C HIS A 28 -7.98 1.48 6.89
N LEU A 29 -7.74 2.47 7.76
CA LEU A 29 -8.16 3.85 7.54
C LEU A 29 -7.50 4.42 6.27
N LEU A 30 -6.17 4.33 6.16
CA LEU A 30 -5.43 4.85 5.01
C LEU A 30 -5.87 4.18 3.69
N VAL A 31 -6.04 2.85 3.67
CA VAL A 31 -6.51 2.14 2.47
C VAL A 31 -7.93 2.57 2.07
N THR A 32 -8.80 2.81 3.05
CA THR A 32 -10.17 3.30 2.80
C THR A 32 -10.16 4.73 2.25
N THR A 33 -9.30 5.58 2.80
CA THR A 33 -9.07 6.95 2.32
C THR A 33 -8.54 6.93 0.89
N ALA A 34 -7.47 6.18 0.61
CA ALA A 34 -6.87 6.06 -0.72
C ALA A 34 -7.88 5.54 -1.75
N HIS A 35 -8.74 4.60 -1.37
CA HIS A 35 -9.79 4.10 -2.27
C HIS A 35 -10.84 5.17 -2.61
N THR A 36 -11.19 6.01 -1.63
CA THR A 36 -12.11 7.13 -1.83
C THR A 36 -11.49 8.18 -2.74
N GLU A 37 -10.23 8.54 -2.50
CA GLU A 37 -9.47 9.48 -3.31
C GLU A 37 -9.27 8.97 -4.74
N LEU A 38 -9.02 7.67 -4.93
CA LEU A 38 -8.93 7.04 -6.25
C LEU A 38 -10.26 7.17 -7.03
N ARG A 39 -11.41 7.07 -6.37
CA ARG A 39 -12.72 7.26 -7.03
C ARG A 39 -12.87 8.70 -7.51
N VAL A 40 -12.49 9.67 -6.68
CA VAL A 40 -12.49 11.09 -7.05
C VAL A 40 -11.56 11.34 -8.23
N HIS A 41 -10.32 10.82 -8.16
CA HIS A 41 -9.32 10.91 -9.22
C HIS A 41 -9.84 10.39 -10.57
N LYS A 42 -10.45 9.21 -10.59
CA LYS A 42 -11.00 8.61 -11.82
C LYS A 42 -12.15 9.43 -12.39
N THR A 43 -12.97 10.03 -11.54
CA THR A 43 -14.13 10.82 -11.97
C THR A 43 -13.67 12.15 -12.60
N SER A 44 -12.69 12.83 -11.99
CA SER A 44 -12.12 14.08 -12.53
C SER A 44 -11.35 13.90 -13.85
N ALA A 45 -10.72 12.73 -14.04
CA ALA A 45 -10.04 12.39 -15.29
C ALA A 45 -11.03 12.22 -16.47
N VAL A 46 -12.25 11.71 -16.22
CA VAL A 46 -13.27 11.50 -17.25
C VAL A 46 -13.91 12.81 -17.69
N THR A 47 -14.17 13.75 -16.77
CA THR A 47 -14.81 15.04 -17.09
C THR A 47 -13.91 15.94 -17.96
N SER A 48 -12.60 15.73 -17.91
CA SER A 48 -11.62 16.50 -18.71
C SER A 48 -11.48 16.01 -20.16
N ALA A 49 -12.04 14.84 -20.50
CA ALA A 49 -11.93 14.25 -21.83
C ALA A 49 -13.11 14.61 -22.77
N THR A 50 -14.10 15.39 -22.30
CA THR A 50 -15.35 15.64 -23.02
C THR A 50 -15.47 17.06 -23.61
N GLN A 51 -14.37 17.80 -23.71
CA GLN A 51 -14.32 19.06 -24.45
C GLN A 51 -13.19 19.03 -25.49
N ASP A 52 -13.38 18.24 -26.54
CA ASP A 52 -12.89 18.58 -27.88
C ASP A 52 -13.61 17.68 -28.90
N THR A 53 -14.69 18.22 -29.47
CA THR A 53 -15.40 17.56 -30.57
C THR A 53 -14.93 18.17 -31.89
N LYS A 54 -14.08 17.44 -32.62
CA LYS A 54 -14.02 17.54 -34.10
C LYS A 54 -13.68 16.18 -34.69
N PRO A 55 -14.42 15.68 -35.70
CA PRO A 55 -14.17 14.36 -36.25
C PRO A 55 -13.06 14.46 -37.29
N SER A 56 -11.98 13.70 -37.12
CA SER A 56 -11.08 13.38 -38.23
C SER A 56 -10.47 12.00 -38.03
N THR A 57 -10.90 11.09 -38.90
CA THR A 57 -10.39 9.75 -39.17
C THR A 57 -8.87 9.71 -39.31
N THR A 58 -8.19 8.93 -38.46
CA THR A 58 -7.07 8.01 -38.78
C THR A 58 -6.64 7.36 -37.47
N SER A 59 -6.81 6.03 -37.37
CA SER A 59 -6.48 5.23 -36.19
C SER A 59 -4.97 5.05 -36.05
N THR A 60 -4.32 6.00 -35.39
CA THR A 60 -3.02 5.76 -34.73
C THR A 60 -3.30 5.68 -33.24
N ILE A 61 -3.09 4.50 -32.64
CA ILE A 61 -3.20 4.31 -31.19
C ILE A 61 -1.98 4.97 -30.56
N THR A 62 -2.05 6.29 -30.38
CA THR A 62 -1.12 7.01 -29.52
C THR A 62 -1.58 6.75 -28.09
N ILE A 63 -0.88 5.87 -27.39
CA ILE A 63 -1.00 5.76 -25.93
C ILE A 63 -0.41 7.05 -25.37
N THR A 64 -1.24 8.09 -25.25
CA THR A 64 -0.85 9.33 -24.58
C THR A 64 -0.64 8.97 -23.11
N LYS A 65 0.62 8.88 -22.66
CA LYS A 65 0.98 8.83 -21.24
C LYS A 65 0.32 10.04 -20.59
N ALA A 66 -0.78 9.82 -19.88
CA ALA A 66 -1.41 10.85 -19.09
C ALA A 66 -0.44 11.21 -17.96
N HIS A 67 0.28 12.32 -18.14
CA HIS A 67 1.10 12.94 -17.10
C HIS A 67 0.18 13.23 -15.89
N PRO A 68 0.51 12.74 -14.67
CA PRO A 68 -0.41 12.82 -13.55
C PRO A 68 -0.56 14.27 -13.11
N ARG A 69 -1.69 14.89 -13.46
CA ARG A 69 -2.14 16.14 -12.84
C ARG A 69 -2.34 15.88 -11.34
N THR A 70 -1.38 16.35 -10.55
CA THR A 70 -1.47 16.80 -9.14
C THR A 70 -2.77 16.46 -8.40
N ASN A 71 -2.99 15.19 -8.07
CA ASN A 71 -3.92 14.82 -7.00
C ASN A 71 -3.07 14.51 -5.77
N SER A 72 -2.56 15.57 -5.13
CA SER A 72 -1.61 15.48 -4.02
C SER A 72 -2.09 14.50 -2.94
N SER A 73 -3.39 14.51 -2.61
CA SER A 73 -3.91 13.74 -1.49
C SER A 73 -3.83 12.21 -1.69
N LEU A 74 -4.17 11.68 -2.89
CA LEU A 74 -4.03 10.24 -3.17
C LEU A 74 -2.56 9.79 -3.05
N PHE A 75 -1.64 10.54 -3.66
CA PHE A 75 -0.22 10.20 -3.59
C PHE A 75 0.31 10.35 -2.16
N THR A 76 -0.12 11.36 -1.41
CA THR A 76 0.20 11.50 0.02
C THR A 76 -0.31 10.32 0.83
N THR A 77 -1.57 9.92 0.70
CA THR A 77 -2.10 8.76 1.42
C THR A 77 -1.36 7.46 1.06
N LEU A 78 -0.97 7.26 -0.20
CA LEU A 78 -0.17 6.11 -0.62
C LEU A 78 1.26 6.15 -0.05
N ARG A 79 1.86 7.34 0.03
CA ARG A 79 3.14 7.56 0.69
C ARG A 79 3.04 7.30 2.19
N ASP A 80 1.93 7.61 2.85
CA ASP A 80 1.74 7.29 4.27
C ASP A 80 1.58 5.78 4.52
N ILE A 81 1.03 5.04 3.55
CA ILE A 81 0.91 3.57 3.63
C ILE A 81 2.29 2.89 3.57
N LYS A 82 3.25 3.41 2.79
CA LYS A 82 4.61 2.84 2.63
C LYS A 82 5.35 2.66 3.98
N PRO A 83 5.63 3.73 4.77
CA PRO A 83 6.33 3.62 6.04
C PRO A 83 5.49 2.91 7.09
N LEU A 84 4.15 2.92 7.01
CA LEU A 84 3.31 2.14 7.91
C LEU A 84 3.52 0.63 7.71
N LEU A 85 3.67 0.16 6.47
CA LEU A 85 3.98 -1.24 6.17
C LEU A 85 5.40 -1.64 6.58
N GLU A 86 6.33 -0.69 6.60
CA GLU A 86 7.69 -0.89 7.15
C GLU A 86 7.63 -0.99 8.68
N LEU A 87 6.96 -0.05 9.34
CA LEU A 87 6.74 -0.07 10.78
C LEU A 87 6.03 -1.34 11.26
N LEU A 88 5.07 -1.86 10.49
CA LEU A 88 4.43 -3.15 10.77
C LEU A 88 5.41 -4.32 10.78
N GLU A 89 6.40 -4.31 9.88
CA GLU A 89 7.44 -5.35 9.83
C GLU A 89 8.38 -5.24 11.03
N ASP A 90 8.77 -4.01 11.40
CA ASP A 90 9.62 -3.75 12.55
C ASP A 90 8.95 -4.14 13.87
N GLU A 91 7.67 -3.77 14.05
CA GLU A 91 6.90 -4.14 15.23
C GLU A 91 6.64 -5.65 15.29
N ARG A 92 6.42 -6.32 14.15
CA ARG A 92 6.39 -7.79 14.09
C ARG A 92 7.73 -8.39 14.54
N ALA A 93 8.86 -7.87 14.02
CA ALA A 93 10.18 -8.34 14.37
C ALA A 93 10.46 -8.18 15.88
N ASN A 94 10.13 -7.01 16.43
CA ASN A 94 10.25 -6.70 17.84
C ASN A 94 9.38 -7.64 18.70
N TRP A 95 8.10 -7.80 18.34
CA TRP A 95 7.20 -8.77 19.00
C TRP A 95 7.78 -10.18 18.99
N TRP A 96 8.31 -10.62 17.84
CA TRP A 96 8.92 -11.95 17.71
C TRP A 96 10.17 -12.08 18.58
N ASN A 97 11.01 -11.06 18.66
CA ASN A 97 12.20 -11.06 19.50
C ASN A 97 11.85 -11.10 20.98
N ASN A 98 10.85 -10.33 21.41
CA ASN A 98 10.37 -10.31 22.80
C ASN A 98 9.80 -11.66 23.24
N LYS A 99 9.35 -12.49 22.30
CA LYS A 99 8.89 -13.87 22.57
C LYS A 99 10.02 -14.90 22.67
N ALA A 100 11.29 -14.53 22.50
CA ALA A 100 12.41 -15.47 22.51
C ALA A 100 12.54 -16.27 23.82
N ASN A 101 12.39 -15.59 24.97
CA ASN A 101 12.47 -16.24 26.29
C ASN A 101 11.30 -17.19 26.53
N GLU A 102 10.07 -16.80 26.16
CA GLU A 102 8.89 -17.67 26.24
C GLU A 102 9.04 -18.90 25.34
N ARG A 103 9.53 -18.72 24.10
CA ARG A 103 9.82 -19.84 23.20
C ARG A 103 10.92 -20.76 23.72
N LYS A 104 11.95 -20.21 24.38
CA LYS A 104 12.97 -21.02 25.03
C LYS A 104 12.35 -21.86 26.15
N HIS A 105 11.56 -21.24 27.02
CA HIS A 105 10.86 -21.92 28.11
C HIS A 105 9.90 -23.01 27.61
N TRP A 106 9.13 -22.77 26.55
CA TRP A 106 8.23 -23.79 25.99
C TRP A 106 8.98 -24.97 25.36
N ARG A 107 10.17 -24.75 24.80
CA ARG A 107 11.04 -25.84 24.33
C ARG A 107 11.55 -26.68 25.51
N GLU A 108 12.00 -26.03 26.58
CA GLU A 108 12.52 -26.71 27.78
C GLU A 108 11.43 -27.48 28.55
N THR A 109 10.17 -27.02 28.47
CA THR A 109 9.01 -27.64 29.12
C THR A 109 8.18 -28.54 28.20
N TYR A 110 8.70 -28.89 27.02
CA TYR A 110 8.05 -29.78 26.03
C TYR A 110 6.63 -29.32 25.61
N GLN A 111 6.40 -28.02 25.55
CA GLN A 111 5.12 -27.43 25.11
C GLN A 111 5.11 -27.20 23.60
N GLU A 112 5.29 -28.27 22.82
CA GLU A 112 5.43 -28.23 21.35
C GLU A 112 4.23 -27.58 20.64
N ASP A 113 3.01 -27.80 21.16
CA ASP A 113 1.80 -27.16 20.64
C ASP A 113 1.88 -25.64 20.66
N LYS A 114 2.45 -25.06 21.73
CA LYS A 114 2.58 -23.60 21.84
C LYS A 114 3.64 -23.05 20.89
N ILE A 115 4.75 -23.76 20.73
CA ILE A 115 5.79 -23.44 19.75
C ILE A 115 5.23 -23.46 18.33
N THR A 116 4.49 -24.51 17.99
CA THR A 116 3.88 -24.63 16.66
C THR A 116 2.89 -23.51 16.41
N LYS A 117 1.97 -23.25 17.36
CA LYS A 117 0.98 -22.17 17.24
C LYS A 117 1.63 -20.80 17.06
N ILE A 118 2.65 -20.46 17.85
CA ILE A 118 3.28 -19.14 17.74
C ILE A 118 4.09 -18.99 16.44
N ASN A 119 4.71 -20.06 15.95
CA ASN A 119 5.40 -20.06 14.66
C ASN A 119 4.41 -19.83 13.51
N VAL A 120 3.26 -20.51 13.53
CA VAL A 120 2.20 -20.32 12.53
C VAL A 120 1.71 -18.87 12.52
N VAL A 121 1.47 -18.27 13.68
CA VAL A 121 1.07 -16.86 13.78
C VAL A 121 2.14 -15.94 13.20
N ASN A 122 3.42 -16.14 13.55
CA ASN A 122 4.50 -15.32 13.02
C ASN A 122 4.61 -15.43 11.50
N ASN A 123 4.67 -16.65 10.97
CA ASN A 123 4.80 -16.88 9.53
C ASN A 123 3.61 -16.29 8.78
N LYS A 124 2.39 -16.46 9.31
CA LYS A 124 1.21 -15.87 8.70
C LYS A 124 1.24 -14.35 8.69
N THR A 125 1.75 -13.74 9.76
CA THR A 125 1.91 -12.28 9.86
C THR A 125 2.92 -11.78 8.82
N VAL A 126 4.06 -12.47 8.64
CA VAL A 126 5.03 -12.15 7.59
C VAL A 126 4.39 -12.20 6.20
N GLU A 127 3.70 -13.30 5.87
CA GLU A 127 3.00 -13.46 4.58
C GLU A 127 1.99 -12.33 4.33
N MET A 128 1.27 -11.89 5.36
CA MET A 128 0.27 -10.82 5.23
C MET A 128 0.93 -9.47 4.98
N ILE A 129 2.02 -9.14 5.68
CA ILE A 129 2.77 -7.89 5.48
C ILE A 129 3.37 -7.85 4.07
N GLU A 130 4.04 -8.93 3.64
CA GLU A 130 4.58 -9.06 2.29
C GLU A 130 3.48 -8.97 1.23
N GLY A 131 2.33 -9.61 1.48
CA GLY A 131 1.15 -9.52 0.63
C GLY A 131 0.65 -8.09 0.48
N CYS A 132 0.57 -7.32 1.57
CA CYS A 132 0.22 -5.90 1.52
C CYS A 132 1.23 -5.08 0.70
N LYS A 133 2.53 -5.24 0.95
CA LYS A 133 3.60 -4.54 0.20
C LYS A 133 3.54 -4.83 -1.29
N ALA A 134 3.42 -6.11 -1.66
CA ALA A 134 3.31 -6.52 -3.06
C ALA A 134 2.07 -5.94 -3.75
N ARG A 135 0.93 -5.86 -3.05
CA ARG A 135 -0.31 -5.28 -3.59
C ARG A 135 -0.21 -3.77 -3.74
N LEU A 136 0.44 -3.07 -2.82
CA LEU A 136 0.71 -1.64 -2.96
C LEU A 136 1.59 -1.36 -4.18
N GLY A 137 2.68 -2.11 -4.38
CA GLY A 137 3.53 -1.97 -5.56
C GLY A 137 2.82 -2.30 -6.86
N THR A 138 2.03 -3.38 -6.88
CA THR A 138 1.17 -3.74 -8.02
C THR A 138 0.18 -2.62 -8.34
N PHE A 139 -0.42 -2.01 -7.32
CA PHE A 139 -1.34 -0.90 -7.51
C PHE A 139 -0.64 0.33 -8.10
N CYS A 140 0.49 0.75 -7.53
CA CYS A 140 1.25 1.89 -8.02
C CYS A 140 1.69 1.70 -9.48
N ARG A 141 2.21 0.51 -9.81
CA ARG A 141 2.67 0.20 -11.17
C ARG A 141 1.54 0.11 -12.18
N TRP A 142 0.52 -0.68 -11.90
CA TRP A 142 -0.48 -1.05 -12.92
C TRP A 142 -1.75 -0.21 -12.88
N SER A 143 -2.04 0.46 -11.76
CA SER A 143 -3.23 1.30 -11.64
C SER A 143 -2.91 2.80 -11.76
N LEU A 144 -1.70 3.21 -11.36
CA LEU A 144 -1.26 4.62 -11.46
C LEU A 144 -0.20 4.84 -12.55
N GLY A 145 0.38 3.79 -13.13
CA GLY A 145 1.36 3.91 -14.20
C GLY A 145 2.78 4.27 -13.73
N LEU A 146 3.08 4.09 -12.44
CA LEU A 146 4.42 4.34 -11.88
C LEU A 146 5.33 3.16 -12.22
N GLU A 147 6.22 3.31 -13.20
CA GLU A 147 7.07 2.20 -13.68
C GLU A 147 7.96 1.61 -12.56
N GLU A 148 8.45 2.49 -11.68
CA GLU A 148 9.20 2.24 -10.45
C GLU A 148 8.33 1.63 -9.31
N GLY A 149 7.02 1.52 -9.49
CA GLY A 149 6.10 1.00 -8.48
C GLY A 149 5.96 1.94 -7.28
N VAL A 150 6.28 1.45 -6.07
CA VAL A 150 6.16 2.24 -4.83
C VAL A 150 7.24 3.32 -4.75
N GLU A 151 8.43 3.09 -5.32
CA GLU A 151 9.53 4.08 -5.30
C GLU A 151 9.20 5.31 -6.14
N GLY A 152 8.46 5.13 -7.23
CA GLY A 152 7.94 6.23 -8.05
C GLY A 152 6.94 7.14 -7.33
N LEU A 153 6.51 6.80 -6.10
CA LEU A 153 5.75 7.74 -5.27
C LEU A 153 6.62 8.92 -4.82
N ASP A 154 7.90 8.70 -4.54
CA ASP A 154 8.77 9.72 -3.96
C ASP A 154 9.21 10.76 -5.01
N GLU A 155 9.40 10.33 -6.25
CA GLU A 155 9.80 11.18 -7.40
C GLU A 155 8.77 12.26 -7.76
N ILE A 156 7.47 11.96 -7.62
CA ILE A 156 6.37 12.89 -7.96
C ILE A 156 6.37 14.14 -7.06
N GLU A 157 6.95 14.07 -5.86
CA GLU A 157 7.06 15.23 -4.99
C GLU A 157 8.19 16.18 -5.41
N GLU A 158 9.28 15.65 -5.96
CA GLU A 158 10.43 16.46 -6.39
C GLU A 158 10.09 17.30 -7.62
N GLU A 159 9.41 16.74 -8.62
CA GLU A 159 8.93 17.49 -9.80
C GLU A 159 7.94 18.62 -9.41
N GLY A 160 7.16 18.44 -8.34
CA GLY A 160 6.24 19.45 -7.82
C GLY A 160 6.90 20.57 -7.01
N LYS A 161 8.14 20.37 -6.53
CA LYS A 161 8.92 21.38 -5.79
C LYS A 161 9.81 22.24 -6.70
N GLU A 162 10.07 21.79 -7.94
CA GLU A 162 10.99 22.47 -8.86
C GLU A 162 10.43 23.77 -9.47
N VAL A 163 9.13 24.09 -9.30
CA VAL A 163 8.51 25.33 -9.83
C VAL A 163 8.40 26.41 -8.74
N LYS A 164 9.52 26.82 -8.14
CA LYS A 164 9.64 28.08 -7.39
C LYS A 164 11.07 28.62 -7.45
N MET A 165 11.42 29.22 -8.58
CA MET A 165 12.18 30.48 -8.65
C MET A 165 12.42 30.84 -10.11
N GLU A 166 11.80 31.91 -10.58
CA GLU A 166 12.44 33.06 -11.26
C GLU A 166 11.35 34.00 -11.79
N GLY A 167 11.46 35.30 -11.43
CA GLY A 167 10.60 36.39 -11.88
C GLY A 167 10.31 37.42 -10.80
#